data_AF-A0A5P6NEH8-F1
#
_entry.id   AF-A0A5P6NEH8-F1
#
_cell.length_a   1.000
_cell.length_b   1.000
_cell.length_c   1.000
_cell.angle_alpha   90.00
_cell.angle_beta   90.00
_cell.angle_gamma   90.00
#
_symmetry.space_group_name_H-M   'P 1'
#
loop_
_entity.id
_entity.type
_entity.pdbx_description
1 polymer ?
#
loop_
_entity_poly.entity_id
_entity_poly.type
_entity_poly.pdbx_seq_one_letter_code
_entity_poly.pdbx_strand_id
1 'polypeptide(L)'
;MFSALKRSRPLVWLLLTLPALWIGLRWAITPGEYGYGHAIADSGDWAAWLLMATLAVTPLRLVFKRSGLTLWLMRRRREIGVASFGYAALHTAIYLVRKGSPEYVLAEFTTPYMLAGWAALALFVPLALTSNDVSVRLMRRGWKRLHRLVYPAAVLTFAHWVWSAFDPTTAWIHIGILAAIEIVRIALQRAQRVM
;
A
#
# COMPACT_ATOMS: atom_id res chain seq x y z
N MET A 1 -14.38 21.52 -17.53
CA MET A 1 -15.04 20.59 -16.58
C MET A 1 -14.14 19.42 -16.17
N PHE A 2 -13.57 18.63 -17.11
CA PHE A 2 -12.68 17.49 -16.80
C PHE A 2 -11.36 17.84 -16.05
N SER A 3 -10.83 19.05 -16.21
CA SER A 3 -9.62 19.52 -15.51
C SER A 3 -9.84 19.81 -14.02
N ALA A 4 -11.07 20.20 -13.63
CA ALA A 4 -11.45 20.48 -12.25
C ALA A 4 -11.65 19.17 -11.45
N LEU A 5 -12.29 18.17 -12.06
CA LEU A 5 -12.46 16.82 -11.48
C LEU A 5 -11.11 16.14 -11.22
N LYS A 6 -10.13 16.27 -12.13
CA LYS A 6 -8.76 15.76 -11.90
C LYS A 6 -8.06 16.46 -10.73
N ARG A 7 -8.48 17.65 -10.30
CA ARG A 7 -7.87 18.39 -9.18
C ARG A 7 -8.59 18.22 -7.85
N SER A 8 -9.78 17.65 -7.79
CA SER A 8 -10.52 17.55 -6.53
C SER A 8 -9.95 16.42 -5.66
N ARG A 9 -9.50 16.78 -4.44
CA ARG A 9 -9.05 15.77 -3.44
C ARG A 9 -10.20 14.82 -3.02
N PRO A 10 -11.45 15.31 -2.83
CA PRO A 10 -12.56 14.43 -2.44
C PRO A 10 -12.83 13.30 -3.44
N LEU A 11 -12.72 13.57 -4.74
CA LEU A 11 -12.92 12.55 -5.77
C LEU A 11 -11.86 11.44 -5.67
N VAL A 12 -10.61 11.80 -5.39
CA VAL A 12 -9.53 10.82 -5.22
C VAL A 12 -9.80 9.95 -4.01
N TRP A 13 -10.21 10.55 -2.89
CA TRP A 13 -10.58 9.77 -1.70
C TRP A 13 -11.78 8.88 -1.94
N LEU A 14 -12.81 9.36 -2.63
CA LEU A 14 -13.96 8.55 -3.03
C LEU A 14 -13.50 7.32 -3.82
N LEU A 15 -12.68 7.51 -4.86
CA LEU A 15 -12.14 6.41 -5.65
C LEU A 15 -11.30 5.44 -4.83
N LEU A 16 -10.46 5.95 -3.93
CA LEU A 16 -9.61 5.12 -3.07
C LEU A 16 -10.42 4.34 -2.03
N THR A 17 -11.59 4.82 -1.60
CA THR A 17 -12.45 4.12 -0.62
C THR A 17 -13.49 3.21 -1.27
N LEU A 18 -13.76 3.34 -2.58
CA LEU A 18 -14.73 2.49 -3.30
C LEU A 18 -14.50 0.98 -3.06
N PRO A 19 -13.28 0.43 -3.14
CA PRO A 19 -13.09 -1.00 -2.87
C PRO A 19 -13.40 -1.38 -1.43
N ALA A 20 -13.03 -0.56 -0.43
CA ALA A 20 -13.40 -0.81 0.96
C ALA A 20 -14.92 -0.80 1.16
N LEU A 21 -15.64 0.10 0.48
CA LEU A 21 -17.11 0.11 0.49
C LEU A 21 -17.68 -1.16 -0.17
N TRP A 22 -17.06 -1.63 -1.25
CA TRP A 22 -17.44 -2.88 -1.92
C TRP A 22 -17.25 -4.11 -1.02
N ILE A 23 -16.08 -4.23 -0.37
CA ILE A 23 -15.78 -5.27 0.62
C ILE A 23 -16.84 -5.27 1.73
N GLY A 24 -17.10 -4.09 2.32
CA GLY A 24 -18.08 -3.94 3.41
C GLY A 24 -19.51 -4.27 2.96
N LEU A 25 -19.90 -3.85 1.76
CA LEU A 25 -21.22 -4.15 1.20
C LEU A 25 -21.38 -5.65 0.99
N ARG A 26 -20.43 -6.31 0.30
CA ARG A 26 -20.45 -7.76 0.04
C ARG A 26 -20.44 -8.58 1.32
N TRP A 27 -19.69 -8.15 2.33
CA TRP A 27 -19.72 -8.74 3.65
C TRP A 27 -21.12 -8.67 4.27
N ALA A 28 -21.79 -7.52 4.19
CA ALA A 28 -23.10 -7.31 4.78
C ALA A 28 -24.23 -8.06 4.05
N ILE A 29 -24.22 -8.07 2.71
CA ILE A 29 -25.32 -8.63 1.90
C ILE A 29 -25.16 -10.12 1.60
N THR A 30 -23.93 -10.63 1.54
CA THR A 30 -23.62 -12.02 1.17
C THR A 30 -22.58 -12.63 2.12
N PRO A 31 -22.80 -12.63 3.45
CA PRO A 31 -21.80 -13.07 4.42
C PRO A 31 -21.40 -14.54 4.25
N GLY A 32 -22.30 -15.41 3.79
CA GLY A 32 -22.02 -16.84 3.57
C GLY A 32 -21.13 -17.11 2.35
N GLU A 33 -21.25 -16.32 1.28
CA GLU A 33 -20.46 -16.50 0.06
C GLU A 33 -19.14 -15.72 0.09
N TYR A 34 -19.20 -14.46 0.52
CA TYR A 34 -18.03 -13.58 0.56
C TYR A 34 -17.16 -13.91 1.78
N GLY A 35 -17.74 -13.83 2.97
CA GLY A 35 -17.13 -14.27 4.23
C GLY A 35 -15.72 -13.74 4.52
N TYR A 36 -15.07 -14.38 5.49
CA TYR A 36 -13.72 -14.02 5.93
C TYR A 36 -12.67 -14.12 4.81
N GLY A 37 -12.69 -15.22 4.05
CA GLY A 37 -11.66 -15.53 3.06
C GLY A 37 -11.53 -14.48 1.95
N HIS A 38 -12.64 -14.02 1.37
CA HIS A 38 -12.57 -12.98 0.34
C HIS A 38 -12.24 -11.61 0.94
N ALA A 39 -12.78 -11.28 2.11
CA ALA A 39 -12.54 -9.96 2.70
C ALA A 39 -11.07 -9.77 3.12
N ILE A 40 -10.45 -10.83 3.67
CA ILE A 40 -9.03 -10.77 4.05
C ILE A 40 -8.13 -10.72 2.81
N ALA A 41 -8.47 -11.47 1.75
CA ALA A 41 -7.75 -11.45 0.48
C ALA A 41 -7.86 -10.07 -0.19
N ASP A 42 -9.09 -9.59 -0.44
CA ASP A 42 -9.33 -8.32 -1.14
C ASP A 42 -8.70 -7.14 -0.39
N SER A 43 -8.86 -7.07 0.95
CA SER A 43 -8.24 -5.98 1.73
C SER A 43 -6.71 -6.02 1.69
N GLY A 44 -6.11 -7.21 1.65
CA GLY A 44 -4.66 -7.40 1.51
C GLY A 44 -4.16 -7.00 0.12
N ASP A 45 -4.85 -7.44 -0.92
CA ASP A 45 -4.56 -7.13 -2.32
C ASP A 45 -4.60 -5.62 -2.56
N TRP A 46 -5.66 -4.93 -2.12
CA TRP A 46 -5.77 -3.48 -2.24
C TRP A 46 -4.66 -2.74 -1.47
N ALA A 47 -4.27 -3.23 -0.28
CA ALA A 47 -3.15 -2.66 0.45
C ALA A 47 -1.84 -2.74 -0.35
N ALA A 48 -1.54 -3.91 -0.93
CA ALA A 48 -0.33 -4.18 -1.69
C ALA A 48 -0.32 -3.45 -3.05
N TRP A 49 -1.45 -3.43 -3.77
CA TRP A 49 -1.58 -2.72 -5.05
C TRP A 49 -1.39 -1.22 -4.89
N LEU A 50 -1.98 -0.60 -3.87
CA LEU A 50 -1.81 0.83 -3.60
C LEU A 50 -0.39 1.16 -3.14
N LEU A 51 0.28 0.25 -2.40
CA LEU A 51 1.69 0.39 -2.06
C LEU A 51 2.55 0.38 -3.33
N MET A 52 2.34 -0.61 -4.20
CA MET A 52 3.03 -0.73 -5.48
C MET A 52 2.79 0.52 -6.35
N ALA A 53 1.55 1.00 -6.45
CA ALA A 53 1.22 2.23 -7.16
C ALA A 53 1.97 3.45 -6.58
N THR A 54 2.09 3.53 -5.25
CA THR A 54 2.82 4.61 -4.55
C THR A 54 4.32 4.61 -4.85
N LEU A 55 4.93 3.42 -4.97
CA LEU A 55 6.34 3.26 -5.33
C LEU A 55 6.56 3.57 -6.83
N ALA A 56 5.66 3.10 -7.69
CA ALA A 56 5.72 3.27 -9.13
C ALA A 56 5.66 4.74 -9.59
N VAL A 57 5.10 5.66 -8.79
CA VAL A 57 4.98 7.07 -9.18
C VAL A 57 6.34 7.70 -9.58
N THR A 58 7.42 7.35 -8.88
CA THR A 58 8.75 7.93 -9.15
C THR A 58 9.32 7.47 -10.49
N PRO A 59 9.47 6.16 -10.78
CA PRO A 59 9.92 5.67 -12.09
C PRO A 59 9.04 6.15 -13.23
N LEU A 60 7.71 6.13 -13.07
CA LEU A 60 6.79 6.60 -14.11
C LEU A 60 7.06 8.06 -14.49
N ARG A 61 7.39 8.92 -13.53
CA ARG A 61 7.79 10.32 -13.79
C ARG A 61 9.11 10.40 -14.56
N LEU A 62 10.06 9.50 -14.31
CA LEU A 62 11.36 9.50 -14.96
C LEU A 62 11.27 9.06 -16.42
N VAL A 63 10.40 8.08 -16.72
CA VAL A 63 10.13 7.58 -18.08
C VAL A 63 9.28 8.57 -18.86
N PHE A 64 8.09 8.93 -18.34
CA PHE A 64 7.13 9.79 -19.03
C PHE A 64 7.25 11.24 -18.55
N LYS A 65 8.39 11.86 -18.87
CA LYS A 65 8.70 13.24 -18.49
C LYS A 65 7.58 14.17 -18.96
N ARG A 66 7.03 14.96 -18.02
CA ARG A 66 6.03 16.03 -18.27
C ARG A 66 4.65 15.60 -18.78
N SER A 67 4.27 14.31 -18.70
CA SER A 67 2.88 13.94 -18.97
C SER A 67 1.92 14.47 -17.88
N GLY A 68 0.70 14.85 -18.26
CA GLY A 68 -0.30 15.34 -17.31
C GLY A 68 -0.64 14.31 -16.22
N LEU A 69 -0.55 13.02 -16.56
CA LEU A 69 -0.77 11.90 -15.65
C LEU A 69 0.32 11.77 -14.59
N THR A 70 1.61 11.82 -14.96
CA THR A 70 2.70 11.68 -13.97
C THR A 70 2.75 12.84 -12.99
N LEU A 71 2.45 14.06 -13.45
CA LEU A 71 2.30 15.22 -12.57
C LEU A 71 1.10 15.09 -11.63
N TRP A 72 0.01 14.51 -12.10
CA TRP A 72 -1.16 14.23 -11.27
C TRP A 72 -0.84 13.18 -10.20
N LEU A 73 -0.28 12.04 -10.59
CA LEU A 73 0.13 10.97 -9.66
C LEU A 73 1.11 11.49 -8.60
N MET A 74 2.05 12.35 -8.99
CA MET A 74 2.99 12.92 -8.03
C MET A 74 2.33 13.78 -6.95
N ARG A 75 1.30 14.55 -7.31
CA ARG A 75 0.51 15.32 -6.33
C ARG A 75 -0.34 14.42 -5.43
N ARG A 76 -0.73 13.24 -5.91
CA ARG A 76 -1.62 12.29 -5.22
C ARG A 76 -0.89 11.15 -4.52
N ARG A 77 0.43 11.03 -4.68
CA ARG A 77 1.26 9.98 -4.08
C ARG A 77 1.03 9.82 -2.57
N ARG A 78 0.87 10.93 -1.84
CA ARG A 78 0.61 10.89 -0.40
C ARG A 78 -0.73 10.23 -0.07
N GLU A 79 -1.77 10.58 -0.81
CA GLU A 79 -3.13 10.06 -0.60
C GLU A 79 -3.20 8.56 -0.94
N ILE A 80 -2.55 8.13 -2.03
CA ILE A 80 -2.45 6.71 -2.41
C ILE A 80 -1.70 5.91 -1.33
N GLY A 81 -0.60 6.45 -0.80
CA GLY A 81 0.17 5.79 0.27
C GLY A 81 -0.59 5.69 1.59
N VAL A 82 -1.35 6.72 1.97
CA VAL A 82 -2.21 6.66 3.16
C VAL A 82 -3.37 5.69 2.96
N ALA A 83 -3.96 5.63 1.76
CA ALA A 83 -4.97 4.64 1.44
C ALA A 83 -4.42 3.21 1.55
N SER A 84 -3.22 2.94 1.04
CA SER A 84 -2.53 1.65 1.23
C SER A 84 -2.45 1.24 2.71
N PHE A 85 -2.08 2.17 3.60
CA PHE A 85 -2.13 1.92 5.05
C PHE A 85 -3.55 1.68 5.56
N GLY A 86 -4.54 2.45 5.09
CA GLY A 86 -5.94 2.24 5.46
C GLY A 86 -6.44 0.82 5.14
N TYR A 87 -6.08 0.29 3.97
CA TYR A 87 -6.38 -1.10 3.60
C TYR A 87 -5.58 -2.11 4.43
N ALA A 88 -4.31 -1.85 4.75
CA ALA A 88 -3.53 -2.70 5.65
C ALA A 88 -4.13 -2.75 7.08
N ALA A 89 -4.63 -1.61 7.56
CA ALA A 89 -5.33 -1.52 8.85
C ALA A 89 -6.67 -2.26 8.80
N LEU A 90 -7.44 -2.12 7.72
CA LEU A 90 -8.68 -2.88 7.49
C LEU A 90 -8.41 -4.38 7.46
N HIS A 91 -7.41 -4.83 6.69
CA HIS A 91 -6.96 -6.22 6.62
C HIS A 91 -6.62 -6.77 8.01
N THR A 92 -5.85 -6.00 8.80
CA THR A 92 -5.51 -6.38 10.18
C THR A 92 -6.76 -6.44 11.07
N ALA A 93 -7.70 -5.51 10.94
CA ALA A 93 -8.95 -5.50 11.69
C ALA A 93 -9.81 -6.73 11.37
N ILE A 94 -9.92 -7.11 10.09
CA ILE A 94 -10.65 -8.32 9.65
C ILE A 94 -10.02 -9.57 10.27
N TYR A 95 -8.69 -9.67 10.28
CA TYR A 95 -7.97 -10.74 10.97
C TYR A 95 -8.27 -10.78 12.47
N LEU A 96 -8.15 -9.64 13.18
CA LEU A 96 -8.37 -9.57 14.62
C LEU A 96 -9.81 -9.93 15.02
N VAL A 97 -10.80 -9.43 14.27
CA VAL A 97 -12.22 -9.77 14.47
C VAL A 97 -12.45 -11.27 14.27
N ARG A 98 -11.82 -11.89 13.26
CA ARG A 98 -11.95 -13.34 13.01
C ARG A 98 -11.34 -14.19 14.11
N LYS A 99 -10.19 -13.77 14.68
CA LYS A 99 -9.54 -14.48 15.79
C LYS A 99 -10.33 -14.35 17.08
N GLY A 100 -10.96 -13.19 17.32
CA GLY A 100 -11.90 -12.97 18.41
C GLY A 100 -11.27 -12.94 19.81
N SER A 101 -9.99 -13.31 19.97
CA SER A 101 -9.30 -13.31 21.25
C SER A 101 -7.78 -13.18 21.14
N PRO A 102 -7.09 -12.52 22.11
CA PRO A 102 -5.64 -12.34 22.09
C PRO A 102 -4.84 -13.64 22.10
N GLU A 103 -5.30 -14.71 22.78
CA GLU A 103 -4.56 -15.97 22.84
C GLU A 103 -4.35 -16.60 21.46
N TYR A 104 -5.35 -16.54 20.58
CA TYR A 104 -5.23 -17.06 19.22
C TYR A 104 -4.29 -16.21 18.36
N VAL A 105 -4.27 -14.90 18.59
CA VAL A 105 -3.33 -14.01 17.91
C VAL A 105 -1.89 -14.29 18.36
N LEU A 106 -1.68 -14.50 19.67
CA LEU A 106 -0.37 -14.80 20.24
C LEU A 106 0.15 -16.18 19.83
N ALA A 107 -0.73 -17.17 19.69
CA ALA A 107 -0.36 -18.52 19.25
C ALA A 107 0.26 -18.54 17.83
N GLU A 108 -0.22 -17.66 16.94
CA GLU A 108 0.29 -17.54 15.56
C GLU A 108 1.35 -16.46 15.39
N PHE A 109 1.59 -15.63 16.42
CA PHE A 109 2.43 -14.45 16.34
C PHE A 109 3.86 -14.75 15.86
N THR A 110 4.42 -15.88 16.27
CA THR A 110 5.80 -16.28 15.96
C THR A 110 5.96 -16.94 14.59
N THR A 111 4.87 -17.18 13.87
CA THR A 111 4.95 -17.75 12.52
C THR A 111 5.62 -16.75 11.56
N PRO A 112 6.48 -17.19 10.63
CA PRO A 112 7.24 -16.27 9.77
C PRO A 112 6.37 -15.31 8.96
N TYR A 113 5.25 -15.79 8.42
CA TYR A 113 4.31 -14.94 7.68
C TYR A 113 3.68 -13.90 8.60
N MET A 114 3.26 -14.27 9.81
CA MET A 114 2.63 -13.33 10.75
C MET A 114 3.62 -12.27 11.23
N LEU A 115 4.86 -12.66 11.54
CA LEU A 115 5.94 -11.73 11.90
C LEU A 115 6.21 -10.71 10.78
N ALA A 116 6.22 -11.14 9.51
CA ALA A 116 6.39 -10.23 8.38
C ALA A 116 5.23 -9.23 8.29
N GLY A 117 3.99 -9.69 8.50
CA GLY A 117 2.81 -8.82 8.53
C GLY A 117 2.87 -7.77 9.64
N TRP A 118 3.16 -8.19 10.88
CA TRP A 118 3.29 -7.28 12.01
C TRP A 118 4.44 -6.29 11.85
N ALA A 119 5.59 -6.74 11.35
CA ALA A 119 6.72 -5.86 11.08
C ALA A 119 6.42 -4.84 9.97
N ALA A 120 5.73 -5.26 8.89
CA ALA A 120 5.28 -4.36 7.83
C ALA A 120 4.32 -3.29 8.39
N LEU A 121 3.33 -3.71 9.19
CA LEU A 121 2.37 -2.80 9.82
C LEU A 121 3.08 -1.81 10.77
N ALA A 122 4.01 -2.29 11.59
CA ALA A 122 4.79 -1.45 12.50
C ALA A 122 5.61 -0.38 11.77
N LEU A 123 6.14 -0.68 10.57
CA LEU A 123 6.79 0.32 9.71
C LEU A 123 5.79 1.27 9.04
N PHE A 124 4.61 0.78 8.67
CA PHE A 124 3.57 1.58 8.03
C PHE A 124 2.94 2.63 8.96
N VAL A 125 2.74 2.30 10.23
CA VAL A 125 2.13 3.21 11.23
C VAL A 125 2.82 4.58 11.27
N PRO A 126 4.14 4.70 11.52
CA PRO A 126 4.80 6.00 11.56
C PRO A 126 4.73 6.71 10.20
N LEU A 127 4.79 5.98 9.08
CA LEU A 127 4.67 6.57 7.73
C LEU A 127 3.30 7.22 7.51
N ALA A 128 2.23 6.56 7.95
CA ALA A 128 0.88 7.08 7.86
C ALA A 128 0.68 8.27 8.79
N LEU A 129 1.12 8.16 10.05
CA LEU A 129 1.01 9.23 11.05
C LEU A 129 1.78 10.49 10.62
N THR A 130 2.92 10.36 9.94
CA THR A 130 3.69 11.51 9.43
C THR A 130 3.33 11.94 8.00
N SER A 131 2.24 11.41 7.42
CA SER A 131 1.75 11.78 6.09
C SER A 131 0.86 13.03 6.08
N ASN A 132 1.27 14.08 6.81
CA ASN A 132 0.56 15.35 6.91
C ASN A 132 1.53 16.55 6.73
N ASP A 133 0.96 17.71 6.39
CA ASP A 133 1.75 18.91 6.08
C ASP A 133 2.51 19.45 7.31
N VAL A 134 1.99 19.20 8.52
CA VAL A 134 2.65 19.58 9.79
C VAL A 134 3.95 18.79 9.95
N SER A 135 3.91 17.47 9.81
CA SER A 135 5.06 16.57 9.99
C SER A 135 6.16 16.84 8.96
N VAL A 136 5.77 17.10 7.70
CA VAL A 136 6.71 17.49 6.64
C VAL A 136 7.47 18.77 7.01
N ARG A 137 6.77 19.77 7.56
CA ARG A 137 7.39 21.04 7.98
C ARG A 137 8.27 20.87 9.21
N LEU A 138 7.82 20.14 10.22
CA LEU A 138 8.54 19.96 11.49
C LEU A 138 9.80 19.09 11.35
N MET A 139 9.70 17.94 10.67
CA MET A 139 10.79 16.96 10.63
C MET A 139 11.85 17.28 9.56
N ARG A 140 11.56 18.15 8.60
CA ARG A 140 12.47 18.60 7.53
C ARG A 140 13.19 17.42 6.83
N ARG A 141 14.52 17.31 6.98
CA ARG A 141 15.33 16.23 6.38
C ARG A 141 15.01 14.86 6.99
N GLY A 142 14.63 14.82 8.27
CA GLY A 142 14.24 13.59 8.98
C GLY A 142 13.01 12.93 8.37
N TRP A 143 12.05 13.71 7.85
CA TRP A 143 10.86 13.20 7.17
C TRP A 143 11.24 12.28 6.00
N LYS A 144 12.19 12.71 5.17
CA LYS A 144 12.65 11.89 4.03
C LYS A 144 13.36 10.61 4.48
N ARG A 145 14.08 10.64 5.61
CA ARG A 145 14.75 9.45 6.16
C ARG A 145 13.72 8.44 6.68
N LEU A 146 12.72 8.91 7.43
CA LEU A 146 11.61 8.08 7.90
C LEU A 146 10.86 7.47 6.73
N HIS A 147 10.49 8.27 5.73
CA HIS A 147 9.74 7.79 4.57
C HIS A 147 10.52 6.86 3.62
N ARG A 148 11.81 6.60 3.86
CA ARG A 148 12.53 5.50 3.20
C ARG A 148 12.16 4.13 3.78
N LEU A 149 11.55 4.06 4.96
CA LEU A 149 11.04 2.81 5.52
C LEU A 149 9.94 2.18 4.66
N VAL A 150 9.38 2.92 3.68
CA VAL A 150 8.44 2.35 2.70
C VAL A 150 9.05 1.20 1.90
N TYR A 151 10.38 1.20 1.67
CA TYR A 151 11.05 0.12 0.93
C TYR A 151 11.12 -1.20 1.73
N PRO A 152 11.68 -1.22 2.96
CA PRO A 152 11.63 -2.43 3.78
C PRO A 152 10.19 -2.84 4.12
N ALA A 153 9.27 -1.88 4.32
CA ALA A 153 7.87 -2.20 4.52
C ALA A 153 7.26 -2.93 3.32
N ALA A 154 7.55 -2.48 2.09
CA ALA A 154 7.10 -3.17 0.89
C ALA A 154 7.66 -4.59 0.77
N VAL A 155 8.96 -4.78 1.04
CA VAL A 155 9.56 -6.12 1.06
C VAL A 155 8.82 -7.04 2.04
N LEU A 156 8.56 -6.56 3.26
CA LEU A 156 7.84 -7.32 4.29
C LEU A 156 6.39 -7.59 3.90
N THR A 157 5.68 -6.62 3.30
CA THR A 157 4.30 -6.79 2.80
C THR A 157 4.23 -7.89 1.74
N PHE A 158 5.13 -7.86 0.75
CA PHE A 158 5.12 -8.87 -0.31
C PHE A 158 5.62 -10.25 0.17
N ALA A 159 6.57 -10.30 1.11
CA ALA A 159 6.99 -11.54 1.75
C ALA A 159 5.84 -12.16 2.56
N HIS A 160 5.13 -11.34 3.34
CA HIS A 160 3.91 -11.76 4.05
C HIS A 160 2.87 -12.35 3.09
N TRP A 161 2.62 -11.69 1.96
CA TRP A 161 1.68 -12.17 0.95
C TRP A 161 2.08 -13.52 0.34
N VAL A 162 3.35 -13.68 -0.07
CA VAL A 162 3.85 -14.94 -0.62
C VAL A 162 3.74 -16.09 0.38
N TRP A 163 4.05 -15.84 1.66
CA TRP A 163 4.04 -16.88 2.69
C TRP A 163 2.65 -17.20 3.24
N SER A 164 1.68 -16.29 3.10
CA SER A 164 0.30 -16.51 3.57
C SER A 164 -0.63 -17.06 2.49
N ALA A 165 -0.34 -16.83 1.22
CA ALA A 165 -1.18 -17.26 0.11
C ALA A 165 -1.10 -18.78 -0.11
N PHE A 166 -2.26 -19.39 -0.37
CA PHE A 166 -2.34 -20.77 -0.83
C PHE A 166 -1.72 -20.93 -2.22
N ASP A 167 -2.03 -20.00 -3.14
CA ASP A 167 -1.36 -19.85 -4.43
C ASP A 167 -0.61 -18.51 -4.49
N PRO A 168 0.73 -18.50 -4.37
CA PRO A 168 1.51 -17.27 -4.37
C PRO A 168 1.79 -16.72 -5.77
N THR A 169 1.25 -17.31 -6.85
CA THR A 169 1.52 -16.90 -8.23
C THR A 169 1.23 -15.41 -8.44
N THR A 170 0.07 -14.94 -7.97
CA THR A 170 -0.30 -13.52 -8.05
C THR A 170 0.73 -12.65 -7.32
N ALA A 171 1.15 -13.03 -6.11
CA ALA A 171 2.14 -12.28 -5.34
C ALA A 171 3.49 -12.20 -6.08
N TRP A 172 3.95 -13.31 -6.67
CA TRP A 172 5.19 -13.35 -7.46
C TRP A 172 5.15 -12.45 -8.70
N ILE A 173 4.02 -12.43 -9.42
CA ILE A 173 3.83 -11.53 -10.57
C ILE A 173 3.97 -10.07 -10.12
N HIS A 174 3.34 -9.68 -9.01
CA HIS A 174 3.41 -8.32 -8.49
C HIS A 174 4.82 -7.95 -7.99
N ILE A 175 5.53 -8.90 -7.37
CA ILE A 175 6.94 -8.74 -7.00
C ILE A 175 7.79 -8.49 -8.25
N GLY A 176 7.61 -9.28 -9.32
CA GLY A 176 8.31 -9.11 -10.58
C GLY A 176 8.07 -7.74 -11.22
N ILE A 177 6.82 -7.29 -11.23
CA ILE A 177 6.44 -5.95 -11.71
C ILE A 177 7.11 -4.86 -10.88
N LEU A 178 7.02 -4.93 -9.55
CA LEU A 178 7.62 -3.94 -8.67
C LEU A 178 9.15 -3.91 -8.80
N ALA A 179 9.79 -5.07 -8.88
CA ALA A 179 11.23 -5.20 -9.08
C ALA A 179 11.66 -4.56 -10.41
N ALA A 180 10.98 -4.86 -11.51
CA ALA A 180 11.25 -4.24 -12.81
C ALA A 180 11.12 -2.71 -12.75
N ILE A 181 10.06 -2.20 -12.13
CA ILE A 181 9.80 -0.77 -11.96
C ILE A 181 10.92 -0.08 -11.15
N GLU A 182 11.38 -0.69 -10.05
CA GLU A 182 12.45 -0.14 -9.22
C GLU A 182 13.84 -0.27 -9.87
N ILE A 183 14.10 -1.32 -10.64
CA ILE A 183 15.33 -1.46 -11.44
C ILE A 183 15.40 -0.34 -12.48
N VAL A 184 14.31 -0.12 -13.24
CA VAL A 184 14.21 0.98 -14.22
C VAL A 184 14.44 2.33 -13.54
N ARG A 185 13.84 2.55 -12.36
CA ARG A 185 14.06 3.77 -11.57
C ARG A 185 15.54 3.98 -11.28
N ILE A 186 16.24 2.97 -10.76
CA ILE A 186 17.65 3.07 -10.38
C ILE A 186 18.52 3.33 -11.61
N ALA A 187 18.28 2.63 -12.72
CA ALA A 187 19.00 2.83 -13.97
C ALA A 187 18.84 4.26 -14.49
N LEU A 188 17.60 4.77 -14.56
CA LEU A 188 17.34 6.13 -15.02
C LEU A 188 17.91 7.20 -14.07
N GLN A 189 17.86 6.97 -12.76
CA GLN A 189 18.46 7.89 -11.78
C GLN A 189 19.98 7.96 -11.91
N ARG A 190 20.65 6.85 -12.24
CA ARG A 190 22.10 6.83 -12.48
C ARG A 190 22.43 7.53 -13.79
N ALA A 191 21.73 7.22 -14.88
CA ALA A 191 21.95 7.85 -16.18
C ALA A 191 21.81 9.39 -16.13
N GLN A 192 20.80 9.90 -15.40
CA GLN A 192 20.57 11.34 -15.26
C GLN A 192 21.53 12.06 -14.30
N ARG A 193 22.34 11.34 -13.52
CA ARG A 193 23.38 11.92 -12.66
C ARG A 193 24.73 12.03 -13.35
N VAL A 194 24.93 11.27 -14.43
CA VAL A 194 26.17 11.23 -15.22
C VAL A 194 26.15 12.29 -16.33
N MET A 195 24.97 12.79 -16.70
CA MET A 195 24.77 13.96 -17.56
C MET A 195 24.73 15.26 -16.74
#